data_AF-A0A178EJ58-F1
#
_entry.id   AF-A0A178EJ58-F1
#
_cell.length_a   1.000
_cell.length_b   1.000
_cell.length_c   1.000
_cell.angle_alpha   90.00
_cell.angle_beta   90.00
_cell.angle_gamma   90.00
#
_symmetry.space_group_name_H-M   'P 1'
#
loop_
_entity.id
_entity.type
_entity.pdbx_description
1 polymer ?
#
loop_
_entity_poly.entity_id
_entity_poly.type
_entity_poly.pdbx_seq_one_letter_code
_entity_poly.pdbx_strand_id
1 'polypeptide(L)'
;MDVHEHAATSPLLQNALKSSLPYSINLVYRTQHPNRTQDAHILATFSPSETKAPDCWAAAYFDRSMRPETELWIFSKAEEPNHSSSEAFCSTCRRAVLSLLDYMAKLPTPPIHPDNLPALELARQHEISHPVPGPNGRYAVSPATYMRHLLLPKVVTLGCCHHSVVQICREAGLIRLEFPGADAELNKFLFRVSELPQTKDLPDGLKWSVIRKEDIDIVKARTPIPRSTNTLLSLKSVGVFTQESRTPVSWTFLGLDGSLTTLHTEEGFRGKGIAKSVAAKIFKVYAPGLAVDNNGDAWAHADVYVGNVQSESVCRSLRGSPAWSCFWVRIDLEKAGSLATRL
;
A
#
# COMPACT_ATOMS: atom_id res chain seq x y z
N MET A 1 -23.41 8.17 -5.58
CA MET A 1 -22.74 8.69 -6.79
C MET A 1 -22.49 7.50 -7.68
N ASP A 2 -22.58 7.68 -8.99
CA ASP A 2 -22.30 6.59 -9.90
C ASP A 2 -20.80 6.28 -9.89
N VAL A 3 -20.48 4.99 -10.05
CA VAL A 3 -19.11 4.48 -10.08
C VAL A 3 -18.86 3.92 -11.47
N HIS A 4 -17.72 4.28 -12.04
CA HIS A 4 -17.35 3.94 -13.40
C HIS A 4 -16.01 3.21 -13.42
N GLU A 5 -15.87 2.26 -14.34
CA GLU A 5 -14.61 1.61 -14.66
C GLU A 5 -13.76 2.53 -15.55
N HIS A 6 -12.47 2.58 -15.26
CA HIS A 6 -11.45 3.27 -16.04
C HIS A 6 -10.39 2.28 -16.52
N ALA A 7 -9.92 2.47 -17.75
CA ALA A 7 -8.68 1.83 -18.17
C ALA A 7 -7.50 2.44 -17.38
N ALA A 8 -6.43 1.68 -17.19
CA ALA A 8 -5.18 2.19 -16.61
C ALA A 8 -4.64 3.41 -17.39
N THR A 9 -4.89 3.44 -18.70
CA THR A 9 -4.51 4.50 -19.63
C THR A 9 -5.51 5.65 -19.69
N SER A 10 -6.56 5.68 -18.86
CA SER A 10 -7.60 6.72 -18.88
C SER A 10 -6.98 8.12 -18.67
N PRO A 11 -6.97 9.00 -19.68
CA PRO A 11 -6.29 10.29 -19.57
C PRO A 11 -6.93 11.16 -18.49
N LEU A 12 -8.26 11.12 -18.37
CA LEU A 12 -9.01 11.88 -17.37
C LEU A 12 -8.62 11.47 -15.94
N LEU A 13 -8.61 10.17 -15.64
CA LEU A 13 -8.25 9.67 -14.32
C LEU A 13 -6.78 9.97 -14.00
N GLN A 14 -5.86 9.76 -14.96
CA GLN A 14 -4.45 10.03 -14.75
C GLN A 14 -4.19 11.52 -14.50
N ASN A 15 -4.87 12.41 -15.22
CA ASN A 15 -4.80 13.85 -14.99
C ASN A 15 -5.39 14.25 -13.63
N ALA A 16 -6.53 13.66 -13.23
CA ALA A 16 -7.16 13.91 -11.94
C ALA A 16 -6.26 13.47 -10.77
N LEU A 17 -5.68 12.27 -10.85
CA LEU A 17 -4.72 11.78 -9.87
C LEU A 17 -3.46 12.64 -9.85
N LYS A 18 -2.86 12.95 -11.01
CA LYS A 18 -1.65 13.80 -11.09
C LYS A 18 -1.86 15.19 -10.50
N SER A 19 -2.98 15.83 -10.78
CA SER A 19 -3.32 17.15 -10.21
C SER A 19 -3.57 17.13 -8.70
N SER A 20 -3.68 15.93 -8.13
CA SER A 20 -3.91 15.67 -6.70
C SER A 20 -2.65 15.17 -5.99
N LEU A 21 -1.50 15.18 -6.65
CA LEU A 21 -0.22 14.87 -6.02
C LEU A 21 0.16 15.96 -5.00
N PRO A 22 0.83 15.59 -3.89
CA PRO A 22 1.32 14.24 -3.55
C PRO A 22 0.29 13.32 -2.86
N TYR A 23 -0.94 13.76 -2.62
CA TYR A 23 -1.92 13.02 -1.82
C TYR A 23 -2.44 11.76 -2.51
N SER A 24 -2.57 11.79 -3.83
CA SER A 24 -2.99 10.65 -4.66
C SER A 24 -1.88 9.64 -5.00
N ILE A 25 -0.68 9.81 -4.45
CA ILE A 25 0.56 9.15 -4.93
C ILE A 25 0.45 7.62 -5.02
N ASN A 26 -0.27 6.99 -4.09
CA ASN A 26 -0.49 5.54 -4.10
C ASN A 26 -1.17 5.08 -5.39
N LEU A 27 -2.22 5.78 -5.82
CA LEU A 27 -3.01 5.41 -7.00
C LEU A 27 -2.33 5.81 -8.31
N VAL A 28 -1.56 6.91 -8.33
CA VAL A 28 -0.78 7.28 -9.52
C VAL A 28 0.11 6.12 -9.97
N TYR A 29 0.83 5.50 -9.03
CA TYR A 29 1.65 4.35 -9.35
C TYR A 29 0.85 3.04 -9.46
N ARG A 30 -0.05 2.77 -8.50
CA ARG A 30 -0.77 1.49 -8.45
C ARG A 30 -1.58 1.22 -9.72
N THR A 31 -2.25 2.25 -10.26
CA THR A 31 -3.08 2.12 -11.47
C THR A 31 -2.26 1.87 -12.74
N GLN A 32 -0.97 2.23 -12.73
CA GLN A 32 -0.05 2.04 -13.86
C GLN A 32 0.84 0.79 -13.72
N HIS A 33 0.92 0.21 -12.52
CA HIS A 33 1.80 -0.93 -12.27
C HIS A 33 1.33 -2.19 -13.03
N PRO A 34 2.23 -2.93 -13.71
CA PRO A 34 1.84 -4.05 -14.57
C PRO A 34 1.40 -5.30 -13.81
N ASN A 35 1.85 -5.49 -12.56
CA ASN A 35 1.34 -6.57 -11.71
C ASN A 35 -0.11 -6.26 -11.34
N ARG A 36 -1.02 -6.79 -12.14
CA ARG A 36 -2.47 -6.67 -12.10
C ARG A 36 -3.07 -7.92 -12.72
N THR A 37 -4.12 -8.47 -12.14
CA THR A 37 -4.83 -9.63 -12.71
C THR A 37 -5.96 -9.21 -13.64
N GLN A 38 -6.60 -10.19 -14.28
CA GLN A 38 -7.81 -9.95 -15.08
C GLN A 38 -9.02 -9.52 -14.22
N ASP A 39 -8.98 -9.78 -12.90
CA ASP A 39 -10.05 -9.48 -11.95
C ASP A 39 -9.84 -8.11 -11.28
N ALA A 40 -8.95 -7.28 -11.83
CA ALA A 40 -8.64 -5.97 -11.31
C ALA A 40 -9.52 -4.89 -11.93
N HIS A 41 -9.96 -3.99 -11.07
CA HIS A 41 -10.84 -2.87 -11.36
C HIS A 41 -10.14 -1.57 -11.01
N ILE A 42 -10.28 -0.57 -11.88
CA ILE A 42 -9.84 0.80 -11.60
C ILE A 42 -11.09 1.65 -11.66
N LEU A 43 -11.51 2.14 -10.50
CA LEU A 43 -12.82 2.73 -10.30
C LEU A 43 -12.70 4.21 -9.99
N ALA A 44 -13.64 5.02 -10.47
CA ALA A 44 -13.80 6.40 -10.04
C ALA A 44 -15.27 6.80 -9.97
N THR A 45 -15.59 7.84 -9.20
CA THR A 45 -16.95 8.37 -9.06
C THR A 45 -17.29 9.46 -10.09
N PHE A 46 -16.72 9.36 -11.28
CA PHE A 46 -16.95 10.22 -12.43
C PHE A 46 -16.76 9.41 -13.71
N SER A 47 -17.45 9.77 -14.79
CA SER A 47 -17.40 8.96 -16.02
C SER A 47 -16.10 9.20 -16.81
N PRO A 48 -15.50 8.17 -17.45
CA PRO A 48 -14.40 8.36 -18.39
C PRO A 48 -14.79 9.18 -19.63
N SER A 49 -16.09 9.37 -19.89
CA SER A 49 -16.61 10.19 -20.99
C SER A 49 -16.71 11.68 -20.67
N GLU A 50 -16.46 12.08 -19.42
CA GLU A 50 -16.47 13.48 -19.01
C GLU A 50 -15.21 14.21 -19.52
N THR A 51 -15.30 15.54 -19.64
CA THR A 51 -14.17 16.37 -20.08
C THR A 51 -13.25 16.79 -18.94
N LYS A 52 -13.77 16.81 -17.70
CA LYS A 52 -13.05 17.20 -16.48
C LYS A 52 -13.60 16.41 -15.29
N ALA A 53 -12.73 15.97 -14.39
CA ALA A 53 -13.15 15.39 -13.13
C ALA A 53 -13.89 16.45 -12.28
N PRO A 54 -14.94 16.06 -11.54
CA PRO A 54 -15.66 16.97 -10.66
C PRO A 54 -14.76 17.42 -9.50
N ASP A 55 -15.19 18.45 -8.76
CA ASP A 55 -14.39 18.96 -7.63
C ASP A 55 -14.37 17.97 -6.46
N CYS A 56 -15.45 17.20 -6.27
CA CYS A 56 -15.56 16.14 -5.25
C CYS A 56 -15.61 14.77 -5.91
N TRP A 57 -14.62 13.92 -5.64
CA TRP A 57 -14.55 12.56 -6.18
C TRP A 57 -13.72 11.63 -5.30
N ALA A 58 -13.83 10.35 -5.60
CA ALA A 58 -12.93 9.32 -5.12
C ALA A 58 -12.58 8.35 -6.26
N ALA A 59 -11.42 7.71 -6.13
CA ALA A 59 -10.99 6.63 -7.02
C ALA A 59 -10.43 5.47 -6.20
N ALA A 60 -10.40 4.29 -6.81
CA ALA A 60 -9.83 3.09 -6.22
C ALA A 60 -9.12 2.21 -7.26
N TYR A 61 -8.06 1.55 -6.83
CA TYR A 61 -7.58 0.33 -7.47
C TYR A 61 -8.07 -0.84 -6.62
N PHE A 62 -8.69 -1.84 -7.25
CA PHE A 62 -9.24 -2.99 -6.56
C PHE A 62 -8.96 -4.30 -7.28
N ASP A 63 -8.27 -5.25 -6.63
CA ASP A 63 -7.98 -6.57 -7.19
C ASP A 63 -8.07 -7.65 -6.09
N ARG A 64 -9.26 -8.20 -5.91
CA ARG A 64 -9.58 -9.20 -4.88
C ARG A 64 -8.92 -10.55 -5.12
N SER A 65 -8.40 -10.81 -6.32
CA SER A 65 -7.71 -12.06 -6.64
C SER A 65 -6.33 -12.14 -5.96
N MET A 66 -5.78 -10.99 -5.56
CA MET A 66 -4.48 -10.86 -4.89
C MET A 66 -4.53 -11.18 -3.38
N ARG A 67 -5.69 -11.58 -2.84
CA ARG A 67 -5.81 -11.97 -1.43
C ARG A 67 -4.80 -13.08 -1.08
N PRO A 68 -4.10 -12.99 0.06
CA PRO A 68 -4.36 -12.10 1.18
C PRO A 68 -3.43 -10.89 1.25
N GLU A 69 -2.77 -10.52 0.14
CA GLU A 69 -1.92 -9.32 0.06
C GLU A 69 -2.80 -8.04 0.06
N THR A 70 -2.24 -6.88 -0.26
CA THR A 70 -3.06 -5.67 -0.40
C THR A 70 -3.88 -5.74 -1.68
N GLU A 71 -5.20 -5.63 -1.55
CA GLU A 71 -6.15 -5.78 -2.66
C GLU A 71 -6.77 -4.44 -3.06
N LEU A 72 -6.81 -3.48 -2.13
CA LEU A 72 -7.55 -2.23 -2.31
C LEU A 72 -6.71 -1.03 -1.90
N TRP A 73 -6.69 -0.02 -2.75
CA TRP A 73 -6.23 1.34 -2.45
C TRP A 73 -7.35 2.30 -2.82
N ILE A 74 -7.64 3.26 -1.94
CA ILE A 74 -8.63 4.32 -2.15
C ILE A 74 -7.94 5.67 -2.01
N PHE A 75 -8.33 6.61 -2.86
CA PHE A 75 -8.05 8.03 -2.71
C PHE A 75 -9.35 8.81 -2.83
N SER A 76 -9.54 9.82 -2.00
CA SER A 76 -10.58 10.82 -2.12
C SER A 76 -10.00 12.22 -2.20
N LYS A 77 -10.60 13.09 -3.02
CA LYS A 77 -10.18 14.48 -3.16
C LYS A 77 -10.22 15.26 -1.82
N ALA A 78 -11.02 14.81 -0.86
CA ALA A 78 -11.07 15.36 0.49
C ALA A 78 -9.88 14.99 1.40
N GLU A 79 -8.94 14.17 0.93
CA GLU A 79 -7.65 13.97 1.59
C GLU A 79 -6.69 15.15 1.37
N GLU A 80 -6.98 16.03 0.40
CA GLU A 80 -6.17 17.22 0.18
C GLU A 80 -6.47 18.31 1.21
N PRO A 81 -5.42 18.98 1.73
CA PRO A 81 -5.59 20.17 2.54
C PRO A 81 -6.39 21.22 1.78
N ASN A 82 -7.30 21.88 2.48
CA ASN A 82 -8.15 22.95 1.95
C ASN A 82 -9.12 22.52 0.83
N HIS A 83 -9.38 21.22 0.63
CA HIS A 83 -10.41 20.76 -0.31
C HIS A 83 -11.80 21.32 0.05
N SER A 84 -12.10 21.44 1.34
CA SER A 84 -13.33 22.06 1.84
C SER A 84 -12.98 23.18 2.82
N SER A 85 -13.84 24.18 2.93
CA SER A 85 -13.70 25.28 3.90
C SER A 85 -13.94 24.84 5.34
N SER A 86 -14.47 23.64 5.56
CA SER A 86 -14.63 23.03 6.87
C SER A 86 -13.42 22.17 7.22
N GLU A 87 -13.07 22.11 8.50
CA GLU A 87 -12.09 21.13 9.02
C GLU A 87 -12.62 19.68 8.94
N ALA A 88 -13.93 19.49 8.75
CA ALA A 88 -14.54 18.19 8.57
C ALA A 88 -14.31 17.63 7.15
N PHE A 89 -14.24 16.30 7.05
CA PHE A 89 -14.17 15.61 5.77
C PHE A 89 -15.42 15.92 4.92
N CYS A 90 -15.20 16.38 3.67
CA CYS A 90 -16.27 16.81 2.77
C CYS A 90 -17.36 15.72 2.60
N SER A 91 -18.63 16.10 2.79
CA SER A 91 -19.77 15.17 2.75
C SER A 91 -19.99 14.53 1.37
N THR A 92 -19.75 15.28 0.29
CA THR A 92 -19.82 14.75 -1.08
C THR A 92 -18.71 13.72 -1.33
N CYS A 93 -17.49 14.01 -0.89
CA CYS A 93 -16.37 13.05 -0.96
C CYS A 93 -16.60 11.82 -0.07
N ARG A 94 -17.22 11.98 1.10
CA ARG A 94 -17.65 10.85 1.94
C ARG A 94 -18.61 9.95 1.17
N ARG A 95 -19.63 10.54 0.52
CA ARG A 95 -20.57 9.80 -0.32
C ARG A 95 -19.86 9.12 -1.49
N ALA A 96 -18.84 9.74 -2.07
CA ALA A 96 -18.03 9.13 -3.14
C ALA A 96 -17.30 7.87 -2.65
N VAL A 97 -16.62 7.93 -1.50
CA VAL A 97 -15.95 6.77 -0.87
C VAL A 97 -16.95 5.64 -0.59
N LEU A 98 -18.09 5.94 0.03
CA LEU A 98 -19.12 4.92 0.29
C LEU A 98 -19.69 4.33 -1.00
N SER A 99 -19.82 5.12 -2.06
CA SER A 99 -20.30 4.63 -3.36
C SER A 99 -19.33 3.63 -3.98
N LEU A 100 -18.00 3.87 -3.86
CA LEU A 100 -16.98 2.91 -4.29
C LEU A 100 -17.09 1.59 -3.51
N LEU A 101 -17.23 1.66 -2.18
CA LEU A 101 -17.38 0.47 -1.32
C LEU A 101 -18.64 -0.32 -1.66
N ASP A 102 -19.76 0.36 -1.90
CA ASP A 102 -21.02 -0.26 -2.32
C ASP A 102 -20.93 -0.95 -3.68
N TYR A 103 -20.23 -0.32 -4.63
CA TYR A 103 -20.00 -0.91 -5.95
C TYR A 103 -19.13 -2.16 -5.84
N MET A 104 -17.99 -2.08 -5.12
CA MET A 104 -17.07 -3.21 -4.95
C MET A 104 -17.69 -4.41 -4.22
N ALA A 105 -18.65 -4.18 -3.31
CA ALA A 105 -19.38 -5.25 -2.64
C ALA A 105 -20.16 -6.17 -3.61
N LYS A 106 -20.66 -5.57 -4.70
CA LYS A 106 -21.47 -6.23 -5.73
C LYS A 106 -20.63 -6.96 -6.79
N LEU A 107 -19.34 -6.63 -6.89
CA LEU A 107 -18.42 -7.30 -7.82
C LEU A 107 -18.26 -8.79 -7.47
N PRO A 108 -18.09 -9.66 -8.49
CA PRO A 108 -17.88 -11.08 -8.29
C PRO A 108 -16.64 -11.34 -7.43
N THR A 109 -16.61 -12.51 -6.79
CA THR A 109 -15.46 -12.93 -5.98
C THR A 109 -14.60 -13.85 -6.84
N PRO A 110 -13.36 -13.47 -7.19
CA PRO A 110 -12.48 -14.32 -7.96
C PRO A 110 -12.01 -15.53 -7.14
N PRO A 111 -11.62 -16.63 -7.80
CA PRO A 111 -11.01 -17.77 -7.11
C PRO A 111 -9.74 -17.37 -6.37
N ILE A 112 -9.25 -18.24 -5.49
CA ILE A 112 -7.97 -18.02 -4.81
C ILE A 112 -6.86 -18.18 -5.84
N HIS A 113 -5.92 -17.23 -5.88
CA HIS A 113 -4.75 -17.31 -6.74
C HIS A 113 -3.96 -18.59 -6.45
N PRO A 114 -3.52 -19.37 -7.47
CA PRO A 114 -2.83 -20.64 -7.28
C PRO A 114 -1.64 -20.59 -6.31
N ASP A 115 -0.85 -19.50 -6.36
CA ASP A 115 0.30 -19.29 -5.47
C ASP A 115 -0.06 -19.24 -3.98
N ASN A 116 -1.32 -18.95 -3.65
CA ASN A 116 -1.81 -18.87 -2.27
C ASN A 116 -2.51 -20.17 -1.81
N LEU A 117 -2.67 -21.16 -2.68
CA LEU A 117 -3.24 -22.47 -2.31
C LEU A 117 -2.44 -23.17 -1.19
N PRO A 118 -1.09 -23.17 -1.18
CA PRO A 118 -0.35 -23.77 -0.06
C PRO A 118 -0.62 -23.08 1.29
N ALA A 119 -0.95 -21.78 1.27
CA ALA A 119 -1.21 -21.00 2.48
C ALA A 119 -2.63 -21.21 3.06
N LEU A 120 -3.54 -21.84 2.30
CA LEU A 120 -4.88 -22.18 2.79
C LEU A 120 -4.85 -23.16 3.95
N GLU A 121 -3.93 -24.12 3.90
CA GLU A 121 -3.82 -25.11 4.98
C GLU A 121 -3.39 -24.45 6.28
N LEU A 122 -2.43 -23.54 6.21
CA LEU A 122 -2.02 -22.72 7.35
C LEU A 122 -3.19 -21.88 7.90
N ALA A 123 -4.01 -21.32 7.03
CA ALA A 123 -5.20 -20.57 7.42
C ALA A 123 -6.22 -21.44 8.16
N ARG A 124 -6.51 -22.65 7.65
CA ARG A 124 -7.45 -23.62 8.26
C ARG A 124 -6.95 -24.13 9.61
N GLN A 125 -5.67 -24.47 9.70
CA GLN A 125 -5.06 -24.89 10.96
C GLN A 125 -5.11 -23.77 12.01
N HIS A 126 -4.88 -22.53 11.59
CA HIS A 126 -5.04 -21.39 12.49
C HIS A 126 -6.49 -21.21 12.95
N GLU A 127 -7.47 -21.38 12.06
CA GLU A 127 -8.89 -21.34 12.42
C GLU A 127 -9.28 -22.41 13.45
N ILE A 128 -8.82 -23.64 13.26
CA ILE A 128 -9.08 -24.76 14.19
C ILE A 128 -8.44 -24.51 15.56
N SER A 129 -7.18 -24.05 15.58
CA SER A 129 -6.44 -23.81 16.82
C SER A 129 -6.90 -22.54 17.56
N HIS A 130 -7.42 -21.56 16.84
CA HIS A 130 -7.89 -20.28 17.38
C HIS A 130 -9.29 -19.97 16.84
N PRO A 131 -10.34 -20.70 17.25
CA PRO A 131 -11.68 -20.54 16.68
C PRO A 131 -12.25 -19.14 16.93
N VAL A 132 -11.91 -18.53 18.07
CA VAL A 132 -12.31 -17.18 18.46
C VAL A 132 -11.09 -16.30 18.73
N PRO A 133 -11.20 -14.97 18.60
CA PRO A 133 -10.15 -14.05 19.02
C PRO A 133 -9.85 -14.17 20.52
N GLY A 134 -8.69 -13.67 20.96
CA GLY A 134 -8.31 -13.63 22.37
C GLY A 134 -9.16 -12.66 23.20
N PRO A 135 -8.91 -12.53 24.51
CA PRO A 135 -9.72 -11.72 25.43
C PRO A 135 -9.83 -10.23 25.05
N ASN A 136 -8.86 -9.70 24.31
CA ASN A 136 -8.86 -8.33 23.79
C ASN A 136 -9.66 -8.19 22.46
N GLY A 137 -10.36 -9.23 22.04
CA GLY A 137 -11.09 -9.29 20.77
C GLY A 137 -10.20 -9.46 19.54
N ARG A 138 -8.91 -9.80 19.69
CA ARG A 138 -7.93 -9.90 18.58
C ARG A 138 -7.24 -11.24 18.53
N TYR A 139 -6.88 -11.67 17.32
CA TYR A 139 -5.96 -12.78 17.15
C TYR A 139 -4.53 -12.33 17.44
N ALA A 140 -3.72 -13.20 18.04
CA ALA A 140 -2.28 -12.96 18.17
C ALA A 140 -1.65 -12.74 16.80
N VAL A 141 -0.69 -11.83 16.68
CA VAL A 141 -0.06 -11.53 15.39
C VAL A 141 0.89 -12.66 15.02
N SER A 142 0.60 -13.35 13.91
CA SER A 142 1.45 -14.38 13.33
C SER A 142 1.25 -14.42 11.81
N PRO A 143 2.17 -14.99 11.02
CA PRO A 143 1.94 -15.21 9.59
C PRO A 143 0.61 -15.93 9.30
N ALA A 144 0.23 -16.91 10.14
CA ALA A 144 -1.00 -17.68 9.98
C ALA A 144 -2.26 -16.82 10.20
N THR A 145 -2.20 -15.85 11.12
CA THR A 145 -3.25 -14.85 11.34
C THR A 145 -3.53 -14.03 10.08
N TYR A 146 -2.49 -13.65 9.34
CA TYR A 146 -2.68 -12.97 8.06
C TYR A 146 -3.31 -13.89 7.01
N MET A 147 -2.93 -15.18 6.99
CA MET A 147 -3.46 -16.16 6.04
C MET A 147 -4.93 -16.48 6.28
N ARG A 148 -5.45 -16.31 7.51
CA ARG A 148 -6.88 -16.48 7.82
C ARG A 148 -7.78 -15.62 6.91
N HIS A 149 -7.26 -14.51 6.38
CA HIS A 149 -7.93 -13.73 5.34
C HIS A 149 -8.42 -14.61 4.18
N LEU A 150 -7.64 -15.61 3.75
CA LEU A 150 -7.98 -16.50 2.62
C LEU A 150 -9.32 -17.23 2.78
N LEU A 151 -9.79 -17.41 4.02
CA LEU A 151 -11.05 -18.07 4.34
C LEU A 151 -12.27 -17.12 4.25
N LEU A 152 -12.03 -15.82 4.11
CA LEU A 152 -13.04 -14.75 4.16
C LEU A 152 -13.10 -14.03 2.81
N PRO A 153 -13.79 -14.58 1.80
CA PRO A 153 -13.72 -14.11 0.41
C PRO A 153 -14.18 -12.67 0.19
N LYS A 154 -14.96 -12.10 1.12
CA LYS A 154 -15.49 -10.73 1.03
C LYS A 154 -14.76 -9.74 1.93
N VAL A 155 -13.83 -10.22 2.75
CA VAL A 155 -12.88 -9.36 3.45
C VAL A 155 -11.78 -8.97 2.47
N VAL A 156 -11.35 -7.71 2.51
CA VAL A 156 -10.28 -7.20 1.66
C VAL A 156 -9.30 -6.39 2.48
N THR A 157 -8.03 -6.41 2.08
CA THR A 157 -6.96 -5.63 2.70
C THR A 157 -6.89 -4.27 2.00
N LEU A 158 -7.36 -3.24 2.70
CA LEU A 158 -7.28 -1.84 2.33
C LEU A 158 -5.94 -1.26 2.81
N GLY A 159 -5.04 -0.96 1.87
CA GLY A 159 -3.68 -0.53 2.14
C GLY A 159 -3.45 0.96 2.03
N CYS A 160 -2.45 1.44 2.78
CA CYS A 160 -2.01 2.83 2.79
C CYS A 160 -3.16 3.84 2.91
N CYS A 161 -4.18 3.51 3.70
CA CYS A 161 -5.44 4.22 3.69
C CYS A 161 -5.38 5.41 4.63
N HIS A 162 -5.70 6.59 4.12
CA HIS A 162 -5.76 7.82 4.90
C HIS A 162 -6.71 7.68 6.11
N HIS A 163 -6.31 8.20 7.27
CA HIS A 163 -7.06 8.04 8.52
C HIS A 163 -8.54 8.43 8.42
N SER A 164 -8.87 9.49 7.66
CA SER A 164 -10.25 9.91 7.42
C SER A 164 -11.08 8.87 6.67
N VAL A 165 -10.50 8.17 5.69
CA VAL A 165 -11.20 7.09 4.95
C VAL A 165 -11.36 5.86 5.85
N VAL A 166 -10.36 5.54 6.69
CA VAL A 166 -10.49 4.50 7.72
C VAL A 166 -11.63 4.83 8.70
N GLN A 167 -11.78 6.10 9.08
CA GLN A 167 -12.86 6.54 9.95
C GLN A 167 -14.24 6.36 9.29
N ILE A 168 -14.37 6.65 7.99
CA ILE A 168 -15.60 6.35 7.22
C ILE A 168 -15.91 4.84 7.28
N CYS A 169 -14.90 3.99 7.04
CA CYS A 169 -15.07 2.53 7.12
C CYS A 169 -15.44 2.05 8.54
N ARG A 170 -14.92 2.70 9.58
CA ARG A 170 -15.23 2.41 10.99
C ARG A 170 -16.67 2.76 11.32
N GLU A 171 -17.12 3.96 10.94
CA GLU A 171 -18.50 4.41 11.15
C GLU A 171 -19.51 3.58 10.37
N ALA A 172 -19.13 3.07 9.20
CA ALA A 172 -19.93 2.13 8.41
C ALA A 172 -19.88 0.68 8.93
N GLY A 173 -19.13 0.40 10.01
CA GLY A 173 -19.06 -0.94 10.61
C GLY A 173 -18.28 -1.99 9.79
N LEU A 174 -17.44 -1.53 8.85
CA LEU A 174 -16.73 -2.41 7.91
C LEU A 174 -15.42 -2.97 8.48
N ILE A 175 -14.78 -2.26 9.42
CA ILE A 175 -13.46 -2.65 9.96
C ILE A 175 -13.55 -3.99 10.70
N ARG A 176 -12.65 -4.91 10.37
CA ARG A 176 -12.45 -6.19 11.08
C ARG A 176 -11.38 -6.03 12.15
N LEU A 177 -11.81 -5.66 13.37
CA LEU A 177 -10.94 -5.31 14.50
C LEU A 177 -10.13 -6.49 15.03
N GLU A 178 -10.58 -7.72 14.80
CA GLU A 178 -9.92 -8.93 15.25
C GLU A 178 -8.61 -9.22 14.51
N PHE A 179 -8.41 -8.57 13.35
CA PHE A 179 -7.20 -8.68 12.56
C PHE A 179 -6.19 -7.56 12.89
N PRO A 180 -4.90 -7.78 12.61
CA PRO A 180 -3.88 -6.74 12.73
C PRO A 180 -4.19 -5.54 11.82
N GLY A 181 -3.91 -4.32 12.29
CA GLY A 181 -3.86 -3.12 11.45
C GLY A 181 -4.72 -1.94 11.91
N ALA A 182 -5.91 -2.19 12.46
CA ALA A 182 -6.88 -1.13 12.80
C ALA A 182 -6.38 -0.09 13.82
N ASP A 183 -5.39 -0.47 14.63
CA ASP A 183 -4.76 0.37 15.67
C ASP A 183 -3.26 0.61 15.37
N ALA A 184 -2.77 0.10 14.23
CA ALA A 184 -1.36 0.18 13.88
C ALA A 184 -1.15 1.38 12.94
N GLU A 185 -1.10 2.58 13.54
CA GLU A 185 -0.92 3.83 12.82
C GLU A 185 0.46 3.91 12.15
N LEU A 186 0.49 4.43 10.92
CA LEU A 186 1.70 4.71 10.16
C LEU A 186 1.77 6.19 9.79
N ASN A 187 2.98 6.75 9.86
CA ASN A 187 3.32 8.02 9.26
C ASN A 187 3.57 7.83 7.76
N LYS A 188 2.82 8.55 6.92
CA LYS A 188 3.15 8.75 5.51
C LYS A 188 4.34 9.70 5.42
N PHE A 189 5.47 9.22 4.94
CA PHE A 189 6.61 10.05 4.60
C PHE A 189 6.58 10.40 3.11
N LEU A 190 6.75 11.68 2.80
CA LEU A 190 6.94 12.18 1.44
C LEU A 190 8.38 12.64 1.22
N PHE A 191 8.89 12.39 0.02
CA PHE A 191 10.21 12.80 -0.42
C PHE A 191 10.10 13.47 -1.79
N ARG A 192 10.88 14.52 -2.00
CA ARG A 192 11.18 15.01 -3.35
C ARG A 192 12.43 14.29 -3.87
N VAL A 193 12.31 13.65 -5.03
CA VAL A 193 13.41 12.85 -5.60
C VAL A 193 14.65 13.71 -5.87
N SER A 194 14.45 14.96 -6.30
CA SER A 194 15.50 15.95 -6.53
C SER A 194 16.27 16.34 -5.27
N GLU A 195 15.63 16.26 -4.10
CA GLU A 195 16.21 16.65 -2.81
C GLU A 195 16.91 15.49 -2.09
N LEU A 196 16.81 14.26 -2.61
CA LEU A 196 17.40 13.09 -1.98
C LEU A 196 18.93 13.20 -1.82
N PRO A 197 19.48 12.83 -0.65
CA PRO A 197 20.91 12.92 -0.40
C PRO A 197 21.70 12.02 -1.36
N GLN A 198 22.95 12.39 -1.65
CA GLN A 198 23.84 11.53 -2.43
C GLN A 198 24.02 10.17 -1.75
N THR A 199 24.02 9.10 -2.56
CA THR A 199 24.28 7.75 -2.09
C THR A 199 25.74 7.65 -1.72
N LYS A 200 26.05 7.26 -0.48
CA LYS A 200 27.43 7.01 -0.06
C LYS A 200 27.98 5.77 -0.77
N ASP A 201 29.30 5.75 -0.95
CA ASP A 201 30.01 4.53 -1.33
C ASP A 201 29.79 3.43 -0.29
N LEU A 202 29.77 2.20 -0.77
CA LEU A 202 29.63 1.05 0.10
C LEU A 202 30.96 0.77 0.80
N PRO A 203 30.96 0.33 2.06
CA PRO A 203 32.14 -0.24 2.70
C PRO A 203 32.80 -1.33 1.86
N ASP A 204 34.12 -1.52 2.05
CA ASP A 204 34.88 -2.57 1.39
C ASP A 204 34.26 -3.96 1.59
N GLY A 205 34.37 -4.81 0.56
CA GLY A 205 33.80 -6.15 0.56
C GLY A 205 32.28 -6.19 0.33
N LEU A 206 31.64 -5.05 0.05
CA LEU A 206 30.23 -4.97 -0.34
C LEU A 206 30.05 -4.55 -1.81
N LYS A 207 28.90 -4.91 -2.39
CA LYS A 207 28.54 -4.51 -3.76
C LYS A 207 27.04 -4.30 -3.93
N TRP A 208 26.68 -3.37 -4.82
CA TRP A 208 25.30 -3.17 -5.26
C TRP A 208 24.83 -4.34 -6.13
N SER A 209 23.57 -4.73 -5.98
CA SER A 209 22.88 -5.63 -6.91
C SER A 209 21.36 -5.47 -6.81
N VAL A 210 20.62 -6.32 -7.51
CA VAL A 210 19.17 -6.49 -7.38
C VAL A 210 18.89 -7.74 -6.56
N ILE A 211 17.74 -7.80 -5.90
CA ILE A 211 17.30 -9.03 -5.21
C ILE A 211 16.90 -10.06 -6.24
N ARG A 212 17.44 -11.27 -6.11
CA ARG A 212 17.24 -12.38 -7.05
C ARG A 212 16.24 -13.38 -6.50
N LYS A 213 15.84 -14.34 -7.33
CA LYS A 213 14.89 -15.40 -6.95
C LYS A 213 15.40 -16.23 -5.77
N GLU A 214 16.69 -16.57 -5.77
CA GLU A 214 17.33 -17.33 -4.68
C GLU A 214 17.43 -16.55 -3.36
N ASP A 215 17.26 -15.22 -3.38
CA ASP A 215 17.35 -14.37 -2.19
C ASP A 215 15.97 -14.17 -1.51
N ILE A 216 14.87 -14.57 -2.15
CA ILE A 216 13.50 -14.27 -1.69
C ILE A 216 13.19 -14.87 -0.31
N ASP A 217 13.69 -16.08 -0.03
CA ASP A 217 13.44 -16.72 1.27
C ASP A 217 14.12 -15.95 2.41
N ILE A 218 15.30 -15.37 2.17
CA ILE A 218 15.97 -14.48 3.13
C ILE A 218 15.11 -13.24 3.38
N VAL A 219 14.58 -12.63 2.32
CA VAL A 219 13.71 -11.45 2.43
C VAL A 219 12.46 -11.75 3.25
N LYS A 220 11.79 -12.86 2.96
CA LYS A 220 10.56 -13.29 3.65
C LYS A 220 10.83 -13.65 5.11
N ALA A 221 12.00 -14.20 5.43
CA ALA A 221 12.37 -14.53 6.81
C ALA A 221 12.61 -13.30 7.71
N ARG A 222 12.70 -12.08 7.16
CA ARG A 222 12.92 -10.84 7.93
C ARG A 222 11.67 -10.02 8.22
N THR A 223 10.49 -10.50 7.83
CA THR A 223 9.22 -9.82 8.11
C THR A 223 8.09 -10.82 8.38
N PRO A 224 7.24 -10.60 9.39
CA PRO A 224 6.04 -11.40 9.58
C PRO A 224 4.92 -11.03 8.60
N ILE A 225 5.05 -9.90 7.89
CA ILE A 225 4.06 -9.44 6.91
C ILE A 225 4.19 -10.31 5.66
N PRO A 226 3.17 -11.12 5.33
CA PRO A 226 3.25 -12.05 4.21
C PRO A 226 3.32 -11.30 2.88
N ARG A 227 4.19 -11.80 2.00
CA ARG A 227 4.26 -11.39 0.59
C ARG A 227 4.48 -12.62 -0.25
N SER A 228 3.79 -12.68 -1.38
CA SER A 228 4.01 -13.77 -2.32
C SER A 228 5.37 -13.60 -2.99
N THR A 229 5.99 -14.73 -3.35
CA THR A 229 7.24 -14.72 -4.13
C THR A 229 7.02 -14.03 -5.47
N ASN A 230 5.86 -14.26 -6.11
CA ASN A 230 5.49 -13.61 -7.36
C ASN A 230 5.44 -12.08 -7.22
N THR A 231 4.77 -11.57 -6.17
CA THR A 231 4.74 -10.13 -5.90
C THR A 231 6.14 -9.58 -5.72
N LEU A 232 6.98 -10.14 -4.84
CA LEU A 232 8.35 -9.64 -4.62
C LEU A 232 9.21 -9.62 -5.88
N LEU A 233 9.09 -10.65 -6.74
CA LEU A 233 9.82 -10.72 -8.01
C LEU A 233 9.32 -9.71 -9.06
N SER A 234 8.08 -9.25 -8.95
CA SER A 234 7.54 -8.21 -9.84
C SER A 234 8.03 -6.80 -9.49
N LEU A 235 8.48 -6.58 -8.25
CA LEU A 235 8.87 -5.27 -7.74
C LEU A 235 10.30 -4.89 -8.18
N LYS A 236 10.52 -3.60 -8.40
CA LYS A 236 11.90 -3.08 -8.51
C LYS A 236 12.58 -3.20 -7.16
N SER A 237 13.85 -3.61 -7.15
CA SER A 237 14.62 -3.81 -5.92
C SER A 237 16.02 -3.23 -6.03
N VAL A 238 16.56 -2.83 -4.88
CA VAL A 238 17.97 -2.50 -4.71
C VAL A 238 18.48 -3.28 -3.50
N GLY A 239 19.61 -3.95 -3.67
CA GLY A 239 20.28 -4.70 -2.62
C GLY A 239 21.76 -4.38 -2.53
N VAL A 240 22.32 -4.66 -1.37
CA VAL A 240 23.75 -4.66 -1.05
C VAL A 240 24.12 -6.06 -0.62
N PHE A 241 25.18 -6.59 -1.21
CA PHE A 241 25.62 -7.97 -1.05
C PHE A 241 27.06 -8.03 -0.61
N THR A 242 27.42 -9.07 0.15
CA THR A 242 28.82 -9.44 0.36
C THR A 242 29.48 -9.81 -0.98
N GLN A 243 30.74 -9.43 -1.18
CA GLN A 243 31.48 -9.78 -2.39
C GLN A 243 31.80 -11.28 -2.44
N GLU A 244 32.22 -11.84 -1.30
CA GLU A 244 32.64 -13.24 -1.14
C GLU A 244 31.48 -14.22 -1.33
N SER A 245 30.50 -14.20 -0.42
CA SER A 245 29.40 -15.18 -0.42
C SER A 245 28.21 -14.79 -1.31
N ARG A 246 28.21 -13.56 -1.87
CA ARG A 246 27.07 -13.00 -2.62
C ARG A 246 25.75 -13.11 -1.85
N THR A 247 25.80 -12.89 -0.54
CA THR A 247 24.62 -12.91 0.35
C THR A 247 24.08 -11.48 0.50
N PRO A 248 22.76 -11.25 0.40
CA PRO A 248 22.18 -9.93 0.62
C PRO A 248 22.31 -9.54 2.10
N VAL A 249 22.81 -8.33 2.37
CA VAL A 249 22.98 -7.77 3.73
C VAL A 249 22.15 -6.52 3.98
N SER A 250 21.66 -5.88 2.91
CA SER A 250 20.65 -4.82 3.00
C SER A 250 19.87 -4.73 1.70
N TRP A 251 18.59 -4.42 1.77
CA TRP A 251 17.74 -4.35 0.59
C TRP A 251 16.50 -3.50 0.82
N THR A 252 15.84 -3.14 -0.28
CA THR A 252 14.51 -2.57 -0.29
C THR A 252 13.86 -2.80 -1.65
N PHE A 253 12.54 -2.61 -1.70
CA PHE A 253 11.72 -2.71 -2.89
C PHE A 253 10.88 -1.46 -3.06
N LEU A 254 10.47 -1.21 -4.30
CA LEU A 254 9.40 -0.28 -4.60
C LEU A 254 8.09 -1.06 -4.63
N GLY A 255 7.18 -0.76 -3.70
CA GLY A 255 5.91 -1.45 -3.53
C GLY A 255 4.97 -1.28 -4.72
N LEU A 256 3.89 -2.05 -4.75
CA LEU A 256 2.88 -2.01 -5.82
C LEU A 256 2.24 -0.62 -5.98
N ASP A 257 2.27 0.22 -4.95
CA ASP A 257 1.79 1.60 -4.88
C ASP A 257 2.92 2.65 -4.90
N GLY A 258 4.16 2.22 -5.17
CA GLY A 258 5.32 3.09 -5.27
C GLY A 258 5.97 3.42 -3.93
N SER A 259 5.50 2.81 -2.83
CA SER A 259 6.09 3.02 -1.50
C SER A 259 7.46 2.36 -1.36
N LEU A 260 8.35 2.93 -0.54
CA LEU A 260 9.53 2.22 -0.06
C LEU A 260 9.08 1.08 0.85
N THR A 261 9.42 -0.16 0.50
CA THR A 261 8.90 -1.32 1.20
C THR A 261 9.95 -2.38 1.45
N THR A 262 9.78 -3.16 2.52
CA THR A 262 10.74 -4.20 2.95
C THR A 262 12.18 -3.68 3.03
N LEU A 263 12.37 -2.47 3.55
CA LEU A 263 13.70 -1.98 3.87
C LEU A 263 14.27 -2.79 5.03
N HIS A 264 15.43 -3.40 4.82
CA HIS A 264 16.13 -4.14 5.86
C HIS A 264 17.65 -3.97 5.74
N THR A 265 18.32 -4.04 6.89
CA THR A 265 19.78 -4.17 7.00
C THR A 265 20.08 -5.18 8.10
N GLU A 266 20.87 -6.19 7.76
CA GLU A 266 21.34 -7.22 8.69
C GLU A 266 22.14 -6.58 9.83
N GLU A 267 22.05 -7.16 11.02
CA GLU A 267 22.51 -6.53 12.27
C GLU A 267 23.97 -6.06 12.22
N GLY A 268 24.89 -6.92 11.76
CA GLY A 268 26.33 -6.60 11.62
C GLY A 268 26.67 -5.50 10.60
N PHE A 269 25.69 -5.05 9.83
CA PHE A 269 25.82 -4.01 8.81
C PHE A 269 25.06 -2.72 9.18
N ARG A 270 24.37 -2.67 10.32
CA ARG A 270 23.66 -1.47 10.81
C ARG A 270 24.65 -0.39 11.27
N GLY A 271 24.16 0.85 11.40
CA GLY A 271 24.96 2.01 11.81
C GLY A 271 25.94 2.55 10.75
N LYS A 272 26.11 1.84 9.62
CA LYS A 272 27.04 2.22 8.53
C LYS A 272 26.41 3.11 7.44
N GLY A 273 25.16 3.54 7.63
CA GLY A 273 24.41 4.35 6.65
C GLY A 273 23.91 3.58 5.41
N ILE A 274 24.05 2.24 5.38
CA ILE A 274 23.68 1.41 4.21
C ILE A 274 22.19 1.50 3.90
N ALA A 275 21.31 1.41 4.91
CA ALA A 275 19.86 1.52 4.74
C ALA A 275 19.47 2.83 4.02
N LYS A 276 20.08 3.95 4.42
CA LYS A 276 19.88 5.26 3.79
C LYS A 276 20.33 5.25 2.34
N SER A 277 21.52 4.70 2.04
CA SER A 277 22.01 4.62 0.65
C SER A 277 21.12 3.73 -0.23
N VAL A 278 20.66 2.59 0.29
CA VAL A 278 19.75 1.67 -0.41
C VAL A 278 18.42 2.36 -0.74
N ALA A 279 17.80 3.01 0.25
CA ALA A 279 16.55 3.76 0.08
C ALA A 279 16.70 4.98 -0.85
N ALA A 280 17.79 5.74 -0.75
CA ALA A 280 18.04 6.84 -1.68
C ALA A 280 18.24 6.33 -3.11
N LYS A 281 18.97 5.21 -3.29
CA LYS A 281 19.28 4.66 -4.60
C LYS A 281 18.04 4.15 -5.31
N ILE A 282 17.14 3.43 -4.62
CA ILE A 282 15.92 2.92 -5.26
C ILE A 282 15.04 4.06 -5.79
N PHE A 283 14.88 5.13 -5.03
CA PHE A 283 14.11 6.29 -5.47
C PHE A 283 14.80 7.03 -6.62
N LYS A 284 16.11 7.25 -6.55
CA LYS A 284 16.84 7.94 -7.63
C LYS A 284 16.81 7.18 -8.95
N VAL A 285 16.84 5.86 -8.91
CA VAL A 285 16.86 5.03 -10.12
C VAL A 285 15.46 4.82 -10.67
N TYR A 286 14.46 4.58 -9.83
CA TYR A 286 13.15 4.10 -10.29
C TYR A 286 12.00 5.09 -10.09
N ALA A 287 12.11 6.09 -9.21
CA ALA A 287 11.04 7.05 -8.93
C ALA A 287 10.99 8.37 -9.73
N PRO A 288 12.01 8.82 -10.52
CA PRO A 288 11.96 10.16 -11.14
C PRO A 288 10.77 10.44 -12.06
N GLY A 289 10.18 9.40 -12.66
CA GLY A 289 9.04 9.53 -13.58
C GLY A 289 7.72 8.95 -13.07
N LEU A 290 7.68 8.48 -11.81
CA LEU A 290 6.52 7.70 -11.34
C LEU A 290 5.36 8.56 -10.86
N ALA A 291 5.67 9.63 -10.12
CA ALA A 291 4.69 10.54 -9.57
C ALA A 291 5.21 11.96 -9.72
N VAL A 292 5.06 12.51 -10.93
CA VAL A 292 5.49 13.87 -11.27
C VAL A 292 4.27 14.76 -11.26
N ASP A 293 4.27 15.79 -10.42
CA ASP A 293 3.15 16.74 -10.34
C ASP A 293 3.16 17.75 -11.51
N ASN A 294 2.25 18.74 -11.45
CA ASN A 294 2.14 19.76 -12.49
C ASN A 294 3.29 20.78 -12.49
N ASN A 295 4.05 20.87 -11.40
CA ASN A 295 5.22 21.74 -11.29
C ASN A 295 6.50 21.02 -11.78
N GLY A 296 6.41 19.73 -12.11
CA GLY A 296 7.57 18.91 -12.49
C GLY A 296 8.30 18.29 -11.29
N ASP A 297 7.77 18.42 -10.07
CA ASP A 297 8.35 17.78 -8.89
C ASP A 297 8.05 16.28 -8.91
N ALA A 298 9.10 15.46 -8.90
CA ALA A 298 9.00 14.02 -8.76
C ALA A 298 8.92 13.63 -7.28
N TRP A 299 7.82 12.99 -6.90
CA TRP A 299 7.54 12.56 -5.54
C TRP A 299 7.84 11.08 -5.34
N ALA A 300 8.30 10.75 -4.14
CA ALA A 300 8.43 9.39 -3.64
C ALA A 300 7.85 9.31 -2.22
N HIS A 301 7.57 8.10 -1.73
CA HIS A 301 6.95 7.95 -0.41
C HIS A 301 7.30 6.65 0.30
N ALA A 302 7.03 6.63 1.61
CA ALA A 302 7.18 5.46 2.47
C ALA A 302 6.12 5.51 3.58
N ASP A 303 5.70 4.35 4.07
CA ASP A 303 4.76 4.24 5.19
C ASP A 303 5.45 3.58 6.37
N VAL A 304 5.55 4.30 7.49
CA VAL A 304 6.36 3.89 8.64
C VAL A 304 5.49 3.84 9.88
N TYR A 305 5.41 2.68 10.54
CA TYR A 305 4.71 2.55 11.82
C TYR A 305 5.17 3.61 12.82
N VAL A 306 4.21 4.30 13.43
CA VAL A 306 4.47 5.27 14.50
C VAL A 306 5.24 4.59 15.62
N GLY A 307 6.31 5.23 16.09
CA GLY A 307 7.20 4.69 17.12
C GLY A 307 8.32 3.79 16.58
N ASN A 308 8.36 3.47 15.28
CA ASN A 308 9.55 2.85 14.67
C ASN A 308 10.65 3.91 14.43
N VAL A 309 11.33 4.29 15.51
CA VAL A 309 12.37 5.34 15.53
C VAL A 309 13.46 5.09 14.48
N GLN A 310 13.81 3.83 14.21
CA GLN A 310 14.85 3.49 13.23
C GLN A 310 14.41 3.84 11.80
N SER A 311 13.24 3.37 11.38
CA SER A 311 12.71 3.66 10.04
C SER A 311 12.35 5.14 9.87
N GLU A 312 11.81 5.78 10.90
CA GLU A 312 11.55 7.23 10.89
C GLU A 312 12.85 8.03 10.75
N SER A 313 13.91 7.65 11.47
CA SER A 313 15.23 8.27 11.35
C SER A 313 15.81 8.12 9.95
N VAL A 314 15.67 6.95 9.33
CA VAL A 314 16.06 6.75 7.92
C VAL A 314 15.29 7.71 7.01
N CYS A 315 13.96 7.78 7.13
CA CYS A 315 13.15 8.67 6.31
C CYS A 315 13.52 10.14 6.49
N ARG A 316 13.70 10.62 7.73
CA ARG A 316 14.16 11.99 8.00
C ARG A 316 15.55 12.25 7.41
N SER A 317 16.46 11.27 7.50
CA SER A 317 17.80 11.39 6.92
C SER A 317 17.80 11.48 5.39
N LEU A 318 16.75 10.98 4.73
CA LEU A 318 16.49 11.11 3.30
C LEU A 318 15.79 12.44 2.95
N ARG A 319 15.69 13.37 3.91
CA ARG A 319 14.92 14.62 3.82
C ARG A 319 13.42 14.41 3.68
N GLY A 320 12.93 13.24 4.07
CA GLY A 320 11.49 12.97 4.11
C GLY A 320 10.81 13.66 5.27
N SER A 321 9.58 14.11 5.03
CA SER A 321 8.72 14.70 6.06
C SER A 321 7.46 13.85 6.27
N PRO A 322 7.02 13.65 7.53
CA PRO A 322 5.74 12.99 7.79
C PRO A 322 4.62 13.96 7.38
N ALA A 323 3.67 13.46 6.59
CA ALA A 323 2.64 14.29 5.97
C ALA A 323 1.24 14.01 6.55
N TRP A 324 0.86 12.74 6.69
CA TRP A 324 -0.41 12.33 7.30
C TRP A 324 -0.33 10.93 7.89
N SER A 325 -1.33 10.57 8.69
CA SER A 325 -1.49 9.22 9.23
C SER A 325 -2.25 8.32 8.26
N CYS A 326 -1.74 7.10 8.07
CA CYS A 326 -2.38 6.07 7.25
C CYS A 326 -2.37 4.70 7.97
N PHE A 327 -3.16 3.76 7.43
CA PHE A 327 -3.32 2.43 8.00
C PHE A 327 -3.38 1.36 6.91
N TRP A 328 -3.01 0.13 7.28
CA TRP A 328 -3.45 -1.08 6.59
C TRP A 328 -4.54 -1.74 7.41
N VAL A 329 -5.75 -1.85 6.88
CA VAL A 329 -6.89 -2.42 7.58
C VAL A 329 -7.57 -3.49 6.75
N ARG A 330 -8.24 -4.43 7.42
CA ARG A 330 -9.15 -5.35 6.77
C ARG A 330 -10.57 -4.83 6.91
N ILE A 331 -11.28 -4.78 5.79
CA ILE A 331 -12.67 -4.35 5.74
C ILE A 331 -13.54 -5.46 5.17
N ASP A 332 -14.77 -5.54 5.64
CA ASP A 332 -15.74 -6.54 5.23
C ASP A 332 -16.75 -5.93 4.25
N LEU A 333 -16.61 -6.27 2.97
CA LEU A 333 -17.47 -5.74 1.93
C LEU A 333 -18.87 -6.37 1.94
N GLU A 334 -19.12 -7.47 2.67
CA GLU A 334 -20.50 -7.99 2.84
C GLU A 334 -21.41 -7.00 3.55
N LYS A 335 -20.83 -6.13 4.39
CA LYS A 335 -21.57 -5.12 5.15
C LYS A 335 -21.86 -3.85 4.33
N ALA A 336 -21.37 -3.78 3.09
CA ALA A 336 -21.61 -2.67 2.17
C ALA A 336 -22.74 -2.97 1.18
N GLY A 337 -22.84 -2.22 0.08
CA GLY A 337 -23.80 -2.41 -1.02
C GLY A 337 -24.98 -1.44 -1.03
N SER A 338 -25.17 -0.69 0.06
CA SER A 338 -26.19 0.36 0.24
C SER A 338 -25.81 1.45 1.26
N LEU A 339 -24.52 1.61 1.56
CA LEU A 339 -24.01 2.60 2.51
C LEU A 339 -24.26 4.03 2.03
N ALA A 340 -23.99 4.31 0.75
CA ALA A 340 -24.11 5.65 0.18
C ALA A 340 -25.57 6.14 0.12
N THR A 341 -26.53 5.20 0.04
CA THR A 341 -27.97 5.50 0.03
C THR A 341 -28.56 5.70 1.43
N ARG A 342 -27.83 5.36 2.50
CA ARG A 342 -28.26 5.52 3.90
C ARG A 342 -27.78 6.84 4.52
N LEU A 343 -27.00 7.64 3.77
CA LEU A 343 -26.46 8.94 4.21
C LEU A 343 -27.48 10.06 4.11
#